data_AF-A0A520FRZ1-F1
#
_entry.id   AF-A0A520FRZ1-F1
#
_cell.length_a   1.000
_cell.length_b   1.000
_cell.length_c   1.000
_cell.angle_alpha   90.00
_cell.angle_beta   90.00
_cell.angle_gamma   90.00
#
_symmetry.space_group_name_H-M   'P 1'
#
loop_
_entity.id
_entity.type
_entity.pdbx_description
1 polymer ?
#
loop_
_entity_poly.entity_id
_entity_poly.type
_entity_poly.pdbx_seq_one_letter_code
_entity_poly.pdbx_strand_id
1 'polypeptide(L)'
;MSTRALGKSVSGRGVVRDKDRRVVADSAAALDDMGYRAFRVPGGFGGPVFDDIDAILPVSPNTTVATAVLNVWMHEAPETDSWVARVRADHPSRMILGLGASHEIALSRSGRNYSRPLGNLRAYLDQLAEQQPVPVQPHEMVLAAL
;
A
#
# COMPACT_ATOMS: atom_id res chain seq x y z
N MET A 1 3.19 26.47 -20.80
CA MET A 1 2.71 26.39 -19.39
C MET A 1 1.70 25.26 -19.31
N SER A 2 2.09 24.08 -18.83
CA SER A 2 1.21 22.91 -18.73
C SER A 2 0.73 22.76 -17.30
N THR A 3 -0.51 23.15 -17.04
CA THR A 3 -1.20 22.91 -15.77
C THR A 3 -1.37 21.41 -15.61
N ARG A 4 -0.64 20.76 -14.68
CA ARG A 4 -0.93 19.37 -14.28
C ARG A 4 -2.35 19.37 -13.72
N ALA A 5 -3.29 18.76 -14.44
CA ALA A 5 -4.60 18.47 -13.87
C ALA A 5 -4.38 17.58 -12.63
N LEU A 6 -4.77 18.06 -11.46
CA LEU A 6 -4.86 17.26 -10.25
C LEU A 6 -5.94 16.19 -10.51
N GLY A 7 -5.52 15.00 -10.89
CA GLY A 7 -6.44 13.87 -11.11
C GLY A 7 -7.24 13.56 -9.85
N LYS A 8 -8.44 12.99 -10.01
CA LYS A 8 -9.28 12.60 -8.87
C LYS A 8 -8.60 11.48 -8.08
N SER A 9 -8.77 11.47 -6.75
CA SER A 9 -8.25 10.41 -5.86
C SER A 9 -9.35 9.86 -4.95
N VAL A 10 -9.28 8.58 -4.60
CA VAL A 10 -10.23 7.95 -3.67
C VAL A 10 -9.52 7.10 -2.62
N SER A 11 -10.15 7.00 -1.45
CA SER A 11 -9.72 6.23 -0.28
C SER A 11 -10.96 5.67 0.43
N GLY A 12 -10.85 4.49 1.05
CA GLY A 12 -11.89 4.01 1.96
C GLY A 12 -12.15 2.50 1.90
N ARG A 13 -12.65 1.98 3.03
CA ARG A 13 -12.83 0.55 3.30
C ARG A 13 -14.02 -0.11 2.58
N GLY A 14 -14.74 0.60 1.73
CA GLY A 14 -15.93 0.11 1.01
C GLY A 14 -15.90 0.39 -0.49
N VAL A 15 -14.78 0.90 -1.01
CA VAL A 15 -14.62 1.20 -2.44
C VAL A 15 -13.40 0.47 -3.00
N VAL A 16 -12.31 0.43 -2.24
CA VAL A 16 -11.05 -0.26 -2.62
C VAL A 16 -10.65 -1.36 -1.63
N ARG A 17 -11.58 -1.71 -0.73
CA ARG A 17 -11.49 -2.85 0.21
C ARG A 17 -12.91 -3.38 0.35
N ASP A 18 -13.09 -4.66 0.20
CA ASP A 18 -14.34 -5.37 0.53
C ASP A 18 -13.99 -6.83 0.85
N LYS A 19 -14.92 -7.57 1.45
CA LYS A 19 -14.73 -9.02 1.61
C LYS A 19 -14.81 -9.75 0.27
N ASP A 20 -15.59 -9.23 -0.68
CA ASP A 20 -15.67 -9.75 -2.04
C ASP A 20 -14.70 -8.99 -2.95
N ARG A 21 -13.69 -9.70 -3.44
CA ARG A 21 -12.68 -9.13 -4.34
C ARG A 21 -13.26 -8.68 -5.68
N ARG A 22 -14.36 -9.27 -6.13
CA ARG A 22 -15.03 -8.83 -7.37
C ARG A 22 -15.59 -7.43 -7.21
N VAL A 23 -16.19 -7.12 -6.07
CA VAL A 23 -16.71 -5.79 -5.77
C VAL A 23 -15.58 -4.76 -5.76
N VAL A 24 -14.41 -5.11 -5.22
CA VAL A 24 -13.21 -4.26 -5.25
C VAL A 24 -12.76 -3.99 -6.69
N ALA A 25 -12.63 -5.05 -7.51
CA ALA A 25 -12.20 -4.93 -8.90
C ALA A 25 -13.18 -4.11 -9.76
N ASP A 26 -14.48 -4.39 -9.65
CA ASP A 26 -15.53 -3.68 -10.40
C ASP A 26 -15.57 -2.19 -10.03
N SER A 27 -15.44 -1.88 -8.73
CA SER A 27 -15.38 -0.51 -8.24
C SER A 27 -14.13 0.21 -8.75
N ALA A 28 -12.98 -0.46 -8.73
CA ALA A 28 -11.72 0.10 -9.21
C ALA A 28 -11.75 0.41 -10.71
N ALA A 29 -12.30 -0.49 -11.53
CA ALA A 29 -12.47 -0.28 -12.97
C ALA A 29 -13.35 0.94 -13.23
N ALA A 30 -14.52 1.02 -12.57
CA ALA A 30 -15.44 2.15 -12.73
C ALA A 30 -14.78 3.49 -12.32
N LEU A 31 -13.98 3.50 -11.25
CA LEU A 31 -13.26 4.70 -10.83
C LEU A 31 -12.16 5.12 -11.80
N ASP A 32 -11.43 4.16 -12.39
CA ASP A 32 -10.41 4.43 -13.40
C ASP A 32 -11.04 5.12 -14.64
N ASP A 33 -12.18 4.59 -15.09
CA ASP A 33 -13.00 5.13 -16.18
C ASP A 33 -13.52 6.54 -15.86
N MET A 34 -13.89 6.81 -14.60
CA MET A 34 -14.34 8.13 -14.13
C MET A 34 -13.22 9.17 -13.99
N GLY A 35 -11.97 8.81 -14.30
CA GLY A 35 -10.85 9.74 -14.33
C GLY A 35 -10.09 9.83 -13.00
N TYR A 36 -10.30 8.90 -12.07
CA TYR A 36 -9.45 8.81 -10.89
C TYR A 36 -8.07 8.30 -11.29
N ARG A 37 -7.01 8.87 -10.72
CA ARG A 37 -5.61 8.58 -11.12
C ARG A 37 -4.74 8.14 -9.95
N ALA A 38 -5.29 8.15 -8.74
CA ALA A 38 -4.64 7.65 -7.54
C ALA A 38 -5.64 6.95 -6.61
N PHE A 39 -5.37 5.69 -6.28
CA PHE A 39 -6.09 4.93 -5.27
C PHE A 39 -5.22 4.73 -4.04
N ARG A 40 -5.80 4.94 -2.86
CA ARG A 40 -5.14 4.71 -1.58
C ARG A 40 -5.85 3.57 -0.85
N VAL A 41 -5.14 2.46 -0.68
CA VAL A 41 -5.65 1.25 -0.05
C VAL A 41 -5.16 1.22 1.40
N PRO A 42 -6.05 1.40 2.39
CA PRO A 42 -5.64 1.45 3.79
C PRO A 42 -5.24 0.06 4.30
N GLY A 43 -4.03 -0.08 4.85
CA GLY A 43 -3.57 -1.31 5.49
C GLY A 43 -4.30 -1.62 6.80
N GLY A 44 -4.78 -0.58 7.51
CA GLY A 44 -5.60 -0.71 8.71
C GLY A 44 -4.96 -1.57 9.80
N PHE A 45 -5.72 -2.52 10.34
CA PHE A 45 -5.28 -3.51 11.33
C PHE A 45 -4.68 -4.77 10.67
N GLY A 46 -4.09 -4.63 9.48
CA GLY A 46 -3.60 -5.74 8.65
C GLY A 46 -4.68 -6.33 7.73
N GLY A 47 -4.54 -7.62 7.44
CA GLY A 47 -5.39 -8.35 6.50
C GLY A 47 -4.82 -8.37 5.08
N PRO A 48 -5.62 -8.76 4.07
CA PRO A 48 -5.14 -9.12 2.74
C PRO A 48 -4.92 -7.89 1.83
N VAL A 49 -4.14 -6.90 2.29
CA VAL A 49 -3.88 -5.65 1.57
C VAL A 49 -3.16 -5.84 0.24
N PHE A 50 -2.23 -6.79 0.19
CA PHE A 50 -1.54 -7.15 -1.05
C PHE A 50 -2.50 -7.72 -2.07
N ASP A 51 -3.36 -8.65 -1.65
CA ASP A 51 -4.39 -9.22 -2.52
C ASP A 51 -5.42 -8.17 -3.02
N ASP A 52 -5.75 -7.16 -2.19
CA ASP A 52 -6.64 -6.07 -2.62
C ASP A 52 -6.00 -5.29 -3.77
N ILE A 53 -4.73 -4.96 -3.64
CA ILE A 53 -3.99 -4.21 -4.66
C ILE A 53 -3.79 -5.07 -5.91
N ASP A 54 -3.50 -6.37 -5.75
CA ASP A 54 -3.36 -7.32 -6.86
C ASP A 54 -4.65 -7.46 -7.67
N ALA A 55 -5.82 -7.29 -7.04
CA ALA A 55 -7.09 -7.27 -7.76
C ALA A 55 -7.40 -5.94 -8.46
N ILE A 56 -6.88 -4.84 -7.95
CA ILE A 56 -7.11 -3.48 -8.46
C ILE A 56 -6.22 -3.16 -9.67
N LEU A 57 -4.93 -3.50 -9.59
CA LEU A 57 -3.92 -3.10 -10.57
C LEU A 57 -4.25 -3.52 -12.02
N PRO A 58 -4.70 -4.76 -12.29
CA PRO A 58 -5.01 -5.22 -13.65
C PRO A 58 -6.20 -4.51 -14.29
N VAL A 59 -7.17 -4.06 -13.48
CA VAL A 59 -8.44 -3.50 -13.96
C VAL A 59 -8.49 -1.97 -13.95
N SER A 60 -7.41 -1.30 -13.52
CA SER A 60 -7.33 0.16 -13.41
C SER A 60 -6.11 0.73 -14.14
N PRO A 61 -5.95 0.51 -15.46
CA PRO A 61 -4.70 0.75 -16.18
C PRO A 61 -4.17 2.19 -16.14
N ASN A 62 -5.00 3.17 -15.80
CA ASN A 62 -4.63 4.59 -15.76
C ASN A 62 -4.34 5.11 -14.34
N THR A 63 -4.43 4.26 -13.32
CA THR A 63 -4.39 4.68 -11.91
C THR A 63 -3.17 4.16 -11.17
N THR A 64 -2.46 5.04 -10.45
CA THR A 64 -1.43 4.61 -9.49
C THR A 64 -2.10 4.14 -8.20
N VAL A 65 -1.65 3.02 -7.64
CA VAL A 65 -2.21 2.44 -6.41
C VAL A 65 -1.17 2.53 -5.29
N ALA A 66 -1.58 2.96 -4.11
CA ALA A 66 -0.68 3.08 -2.96
C ALA A 66 -1.23 2.38 -1.72
N THR A 67 -0.36 1.74 -0.95
CA THR A 67 -0.69 1.40 0.45
C THR A 67 -0.74 2.70 1.26
N ALA A 68 -1.75 2.90 2.11
CA ALA A 68 -1.95 4.18 2.81
C ALA A 68 -2.54 4.02 4.23
N VAL A 69 -1.76 3.63 5.23
CA VAL A 69 -0.38 3.09 5.14
C VAL A 69 -0.40 1.59 5.39
N LEU A 70 0.57 0.87 4.82
CA LEU A 70 0.90 -0.48 5.25
C LEU A 70 1.47 -0.40 6.66
N ASN A 71 0.86 -1.15 7.57
CA ASN A 71 1.23 -1.16 8.97
C ASN A 71 2.42 -2.12 9.16
N VAL A 72 3.60 -1.56 9.47
CA VAL A 72 4.86 -2.34 9.61
C VAL A 72 4.83 -3.34 10.76
N TRP A 73 3.86 -3.22 11.66
CA TRP A 73 3.66 -4.23 12.68
C TRP A 73 2.95 -5.47 12.12
N MET A 74 2.10 -5.32 11.10
CA MET A 74 1.20 -6.40 10.64
C MET A 74 1.72 -7.19 9.45
N HIS A 75 2.81 -6.74 8.82
CA HIS A 75 3.43 -7.38 7.67
C HIS A 75 4.93 -7.41 7.86
N GLU A 76 5.56 -8.51 7.48
CA GLU A 76 7.00 -8.68 7.60
C GLU A 76 7.73 -8.03 6.42
N ALA A 77 8.97 -7.57 6.63
CA ALA A 77 9.75 -6.92 5.59
C ALA A 77 10.04 -7.86 4.38
N PRO A 78 10.42 -9.14 4.56
CA PRO A 78 10.66 -10.05 3.42
C PRO A 78 9.40 -10.34 2.59
N GLU A 79 8.23 -10.45 3.24
CA GLU A 79 6.94 -10.62 2.56
C GLU A 79 6.63 -9.39 1.69
N THR A 80 6.83 -8.21 2.27
CA THR A 80 6.56 -6.93 1.60
C THR A 80 7.50 -6.71 0.43
N ASP A 81 8.79 -6.99 0.58
CA ASP A 81 9.78 -6.89 -0.50
C ASP A 81 9.44 -7.83 -1.66
N SER A 82 9.13 -9.09 -1.36
CA SER A 82 8.72 -10.07 -2.36
C SER A 82 7.48 -9.61 -3.14
N TRP A 83 6.50 -9.04 -2.42
CA TRP A 83 5.30 -8.48 -3.03
C TRP A 83 5.61 -7.27 -3.93
N VAL A 84 6.41 -6.31 -3.45
CA VAL A 84 6.83 -5.14 -4.24
C VAL A 84 7.58 -5.57 -5.50
N ALA A 85 8.51 -6.52 -5.39
CA ALA A 85 9.28 -7.01 -6.54
C ALA A 85 8.37 -7.59 -7.63
N ARG A 86 7.36 -8.39 -7.24
CA ARG A 86 6.36 -8.93 -8.17
C ARG A 86 5.54 -7.82 -8.82
N VAL A 87 4.98 -6.91 -8.02
CA VAL A 87 4.15 -5.82 -8.53
C VAL A 87 4.94 -4.88 -9.46
N ARG A 88 6.21 -4.61 -9.14
CA ARG A 88 7.11 -3.82 -9.98
C ARG A 88 7.32 -4.47 -11.36
N ALA A 89 7.46 -5.80 -11.39
CA ALA A 89 7.64 -6.54 -12.63
C ALA A 89 6.35 -6.55 -13.48
N ASP A 90 5.20 -6.79 -12.85
CA ASP A 90 3.91 -6.94 -13.55
C ASP A 90 3.27 -5.58 -13.91
N HIS A 91 3.52 -4.55 -13.09
CA HIS A 91 2.88 -3.23 -13.18
C HIS A 91 3.91 -2.11 -12.94
N PRO A 92 4.87 -1.91 -13.86
CA PRO A 92 5.97 -0.97 -13.68
C PRO A 92 5.46 0.46 -13.45
N SER A 93 5.99 1.13 -12.42
CA SER A 93 5.65 2.51 -12.03
C SER A 93 4.19 2.75 -11.63
N ARG A 94 3.43 1.70 -11.28
CA ARG A 94 2.01 1.80 -10.93
C ARG A 94 1.71 1.65 -9.44
N MET A 95 2.73 1.34 -8.63
CA MET A 95 2.58 1.12 -7.19
C MET A 95 3.48 2.04 -6.37
N ILE A 96 2.94 2.56 -5.27
CA ILE A 96 3.69 3.28 -4.23
C ILE A 96 3.48 2.58 -2.89
N LEU A 97 4.58 2.14 -2.26
CA LEU A 97 4.57 1.55 -0.93
C LEU A 97 4.55 2.65 0.13
N GLY A 98 3.36 3.03 0.61
CA GLY A 98 3.22 3.87 1.80
C GLY A 98 3.35 3.04 3.07
N LEU A 99 4.32 3.34 3.93
CA LEU A 99 4.58 2.66 5.21
C LEU A 99 4.32 3.57 6.39
N GLY A 100 3.92 2.99 7.52
CA GLY A 100 3.80 3.72 8.79
C GLY A 100 3.70 2.83 10.02
N ALA A 101 3.89 3.45 11.19
CA ALA A 101 3.91 2.76 12.47
C ALA A 101 2.54 2.70 13.18
N SER A 102 1.48 3.20 12.53
CA SER A 102 0.10 3.20 13.07
C SER A 102 0.00 3.90 14.44
N HIS A 103 -1.00 3.53 15.26
CA HIS A 103 -1.20 4.01 16.63
C HIS A 103 -1.44 2.84 17.57
N GLU A 104 -1.26 3.05 18.88
CA GLU A 104 -1.33 2.01 19.93
C GLU A 104 -2.59 1.12 19.85
N ILE A 105 -3.74 1.71 19.52
CA ILE A 105 -5.01 0.97 19.35
C ILE A 105 -4.90 -0.15 18.31
N ALA A 106 -4.02 -0.02 17.32
CA ALA A 106 -3.76 -1.05 16.33
C ALA A 106 -3.05 -2.28 16.88
N LEU A 107 -2.26 -2.13 17.95
CA LEU A 107 -1.56 -3.25 18.59
C LEU A 107 -2.34 -3.87 19.74
N SER A 108 -3.35 -3.17 20.30
CA SER A 108 -4.19 -3.64 21.41
C SER A 108 -4.76 -5.05 21.22
N ARG A 109 -5.06 -5.43 19.96
CA ARG A 109 -5.59 -6.76 19.60
C ARG A 109 -4.53 -7.82 19.32
N SER A 110 -3.27 -7.40 19.16
CA SER A 110 -2.15 -8.27 18.79
C SER A 110 -1.27 -8.68 19.99
N GLY A 111 -1.54 -8.14 21.19
CA GLY A 111 -0.73 -8.40 22.39
C GLY A 111 0.68 -7.81 22.36
N ARG A 112 1.03 -7.05 21.32
CA ARG A 112 2.35 -6.41 21.18
C ARG A 112 2.41 -5.09 21.92
N ASN A 113 3.55 -4.85 22.58
CA ASN A 113 3.80 -3.59 23.27
C ASN A 113 4.12 -2.48 22.26
N TYR A 114 3.28 -1.44 22.20
CA TYR A 114 3.49 -0.26 21.37
C TYR A 114 4.60 0.62 21.98
N SER A 115 5.84 0.18 21.81
CA SER A 115 7.02 0.91 22.27
C SER A 115 7.90 1.29 21.09
N ARG A 116 8.44 2.53 21.11
CA ARG A 116 9.40 3.04 20.10
C ARG A 116 8.91 2.87 18.63
N PRO A 117 7.75 3.42 18.23
CA PRO A 117 7.21 3.26 16.87
C PRO A 117 8.19 3.65 15.76
N LEU A 118 8.90 4.77 15.92
CA LEU A 118 9.93 5.19 14.98
C LEU A 118 11.14 4.24 14.93
N GLY A 119 11.48 3.62 16.06
CA GLY A 119 12.57 2.64 16.12
C GLY A 119 12.21 1.37 15.36
N ASN A 120 10.98 0.89 15.50
CA ASN A 120 10.49 -0.27 14.76
C ASN A 120 10.37 0.02 13.26
N LEU A 121 9.84 1.19 12.89
CA LEU A 121 9.80 1.60 11.48
C LEU A 121 11.21 1.67 10.88
N ARG A 122 12.18 2.23 11.60
CA ARG A 122 13.56 2.26 11.14
C ARG A 122 14.12 0.86 10.92
N ALA A 123 13.97 -0.03 11.90
CA ALA A 123 14.44 -1.42 11.78
C ALA A 123 13.77 -2.15 10.60
N TYR A 124 12.49 -1.87 10.34
CA TYR A 124 11.77 -2.41 9.19
C TYR A 124 12.34 -1.90 7.85
N LEU A 125 12.65 -0.61 7.76
CA LEU A 125 13.29 -0.01 6.58
C LEU A 125 14.70 -0.56 6.35
N ASP A 126 15.46 -0.77 7.42
CA ASP A 126 16.79 -1.38 7.36
C ASP A 126 16.67 -2.81 6.79
N GLN A 127 15.70 -3.61 7.26
CA GLN A 127 15.45 -4.95 6.72
C GLN A 127 15.04 -4.93 5.23
N LEU A 128 14.20 -3.99 4.79
CA LEU A 128 13.86 -3.84 3.38
C LEU A 128 15.10 -3.52 2.52
N ALA A 129 15.99 -2.65 3.01
CA ALA A 129 17.20 -2.26 2.28
C ALA A 129 18.22 -3.41 2.13
N GLU A 130 18.17 -4.40 3.03
CA GLU A 130 19.05 -5.58 3.01
C GLU A 130 18.55 -6.71 2.09
N GLN A 131 17.30 -6.64 1.60
CA GLN A 131 16.74 -7.68 0.75
C GLN A 131 17.45 -7.80 -0.61
N GLN A 132 17.40 -9.00 -1.18
CA GLN A 132 18.06 -9.37 -2.44
C GLN A 132 17.04 -10.00 -3.39
N PRO A 133 17.23 -9.93 -4.73
CA PRO A 133 18.38 -9.36 -5.44
C PRO A 133 18.26 -7.85 -5.71
N VAL A 134 17.05 -7.29 -5.70
CA VAL A 134 16.82 -5.85 -5.88
C VAL A 134 15.79 -5.40 -4.83
N PRO A 135 16.23 -4.76 -3.74
CA PRO A 135 15.33 -4.37 -2.67
C PRO A 135 14.29 -3.34 -3.13
N VAL A 136 13.28 -3.08 -2.29
CA VAL A 136 12.41 -1.91 -2.45
C VAL A 136 13.24 -0.62 -2.57
N GLN A 137 13.02 0.14 -3.64
CA GLN A 137 13.79 1.35 -3.89
C GLN A 137 13.14 2.55 -3.18
N PRO A 138 13.93 3.51 -2.67
CA PRO A 138 13.39 4.68 -1.98
C PRO A 138 12.36 5.50 -2.77
N HIS A 139 12.46 5.53 -4.10
CA HIS A 139 11.52 6.28 -4.95
C HIS A 139 10.16 5.59 -5.13
N GLU A 140 10.04 4.32 -4.74
CA GLU A 140 8.79 3.55 -4.75
C GLU A 140 8.05 3.66 -3.42
N MET A 141 8.63 4.34 -2.44
CA MET A 141 8.19 4.31 -1.06
C MET A 141 7.94 5.70 -0.51
N VAL A 142 6.94 5.82 0.37
CA VAL A 142 6.66 7.02 1.14
C VAL A 142 6.43 6.65 2.60
N LEU A 143 7.02 7.40 3.52
CA LEU A 143 6.74 7.27 4.95
C LEU A 143 5.59 8.20 5.34
N ALA A 144 4.60 7.68 6.06
CA ALA A 144 3.48 8.44 6.57
C ALA A 144 2.98 7.84 7.90
N ALA A 145 2.16 8.59 8.64
CA ALA A 145 1.63 8.18 9.95
C ALA A 145 2.74 7.70 10.92
N LEU A 146 3.62 8.65 11.27
CA LEU A 146 4.79 8.50 12.13
C LEU A 146 4.50 8.86 13.59
#